data_AF-A0A9N8VT52-F1
#
_entry.id   AF-A0A9N8VT52-F1
#
_cell.length_a   1.000
_cell.length_b   1.000
_cell.length_c   1.000
_cell.angle_alpha   90.00
_cell.angle_beta   90.00
_cell.angle_gamma   90.00
#
_symmetry.space_group_name_H-M   'P 1'
#
loop_
_entity.id
_entity.type
_entity.pdbx_description
1 polymer ?
#
loop_
_entity_poly.entity_id
_entity_poly.type
_entity_poly.pdbx_seq_one_letter_code
_entity_poly.pdbx_strand_id
1 'polypeptide(L)'
;DEQIIMLLSKLIREQKLFKFTLKCCTASAQRYIEALSLQKELKYLQLNEIDFTRISVNPLSAISQCEKLDQVTISDFRGDMNNLPHTLGLSIDDFDATTSPNLIKITRKTPLT
;
A
#
# COMPACT_ATOMS: atom_id res chain seq x y z
N ASP A 1 -17.93 4.59 4.68
CA ASP A 1 -16.51 4.52 5.10
C ASP A 1 -16.27 4.04 6.51
N GLU A 2 -16.79 4.69 7.56
CA GLU A 2 -16.53 4.28 8.95
C GLU A 2 -16.84 2.79 9.24
N GLN A 3 -17.99 2.30 8.77
CA GLN A 3 -18.35 0.88 8.96
C GLN A 3 -17.38 -0.07 8.25
N ILE A 4 -16.88 0.31 7.06
CA ILE A 4 -15.91 -0.50 6.30
C ILE A 4 -14.57 -0.52 7.05
N ILE A 5 -14.12 0.62 7.57
CA ILE A 5 -12.89 0.72 8.37
C ILE A 5 -13.03 -0.13 9.62
N MET A 6 -14.15 -0.05 10.33
CA MET A 6 -14.40 -0.87 11.51
C MET A 6 -14.32 -2.38 11.19
N LEU A 7 -14.96 -2.81 10.09
CA LEU A 7 -14.93 -4.20 9.65
C LEU A 7 -13.51 -4.63 9.24
N LEU A 8 -12.78 -3.79 8.52
CA LEU A 8 -11.39 -4.03 8.13
C LEU A 8 -10.47 -4.12 9.35
N SER A 9 -10.59 -3.20 10.31
CA SER A 9 -9.85 -3.23 11.57
C SER A 9 -10.20 -4.44 12.44
N LYS A 10 -11.44 -4.93 12.39
CA LYS A 10 -11.83 -6.18 13.06
C LYS A 10 -11.17 -7.38 12.38
N LEU A 11 -11.25 -7.46 11.05
CA LEU A 11 -10.60 -8.51 10.26
C LEU A 11 -9.08 -8.55 10.52
N ILE A 12 -8.41 -7.40 10.51
CA ILE A 12 -6.97 -7.28 10.76
C ILE A 12 -6.59 -7.77 12.15
N ARG A 13 -7.41 -7.48 13.17
CA ARG A 13 -7.15 -7.92 14.56
C ARG A 13 -7.38 -9.41 14.75
N GLU A 14 -8.39 -9.97 14.09
CA GLU A 14 -8.81 -11.35 14.29
C GLU A 14 -8.07 -12.35 13.39
N GLN A 15 -7.51 -11.87 12.27
CA GLN A 15 -6.87 -12.71 11.27
C GLN A 15 -5.38 -12.38 11.11
N LYS A 16 -4.56 -13.40 10.87
CA LYS A 16 -3.18 -13.23 10.40
C LYS A 16 -3.20 -13.11 8.88
N LEU A 17 -3.29 -11.88 8.38
CA LEU A 17 -3.34 -11.64 6.93
C LEU A 17 -1.90 -11.60 6.39
N PHE A 18 -1.52 -12.62 5.62
CA PHE A 18 -0.22 -12.66 4.94
C PHE A 18 -0.24 -11.93 3.60
N LYS A 19 -1.38 -12.00 2.91
CA LYS A 19 -1.63 -11.35 1.62
C LYS A 19 -2.99 -10.66 1.66
N PHE A 20 -3.07 -9.44 1.13
CA PHE A 20 -4.32 -8.72 1.03
C PHE A 20 -4.42 -8.00 -0.32
N THR A 21 -5.62 -7.93 -0.88
CA THR A 21 -5.92 -7.17 -2.09
C THR A 21 -6.97 -6.14 -1.77
N LEU A 22 -6.62 -4.86 -1.91
CA LEU A 22 -7.53 -3.74 -1.77
C LEU A 22 -7.88 -3.22 -3.17
N LYS A 23 -9.16 -3.24 -3.51
CA LYS A 23 -9.71 -2.59 -4.69
C LYS A 23 -10.60 -1.43 -4.26
N CYS A 24 -10.21 -0.19 -4.57
CA CYS A 24 -10.92 0.99 -4.12
C CYS A 24 -10.63 2.23 -4.97
N CYS A 25 -11.63 2.74 -5.68
CA CYS A 25 -11.50 3.91 -6.55
C CYS A 25 -11.89 5.25 -5.89
N THR A 26 -11.99 5.29 -4.55
CA THR A 26 -12.37 6.49 -3.79
C THR A 26 -11.20 7.04 -2.98
N ALA A 27 -11.30 8.31 -2.54
CA ALA A 27 -10.31 8.91 -1.63
C ALA A 27 -10.17 8.13 -0.30
N SER A 28 -11.19 7.35 0.06
CA SER A 28 -11.22 6.49 1.25
C SER A 28 -10.16 5.38 1.23
N ALA A 29 -9.59 5.08 0.06
CA ALA A 29 -8.47 4.16 -0.09
C ALA A 29 -7.33 4.47 0.88
N GLN A 30 -7.03 5.75 1.12
CA GLN A 30 -5.99 6.16 2.07
C GLN A 30 -6.24 5.58 3.47
N ARG A 31 -7.46 5.73 3.99
CA ARG A 31 -7.82 5.25 5.34
C ARG A 31 -7.79 3.72 5.43
N TYR A 32 -8.08 3.02 4.34
CA TYR A 32 -7.99 1.56 4.29
C TYR A 32 -6.54 1.08 4.27
N ILE A 33 -5.68 1.75 3.51
CA ILE A 33 -4.24 1.52 3.45
C ILE A 33 -3.60 1.78 4.82
N GLU A 34 -3.99 2.88 5.49
CA GLU A 34 -3.57 3.17 6.87
C GLU A 34 -4.01 2.07 7.85
N ALA A 35 -5.25 1.60 7.77
CA ALA A 35 -5.73 0.51 8.63
C ALA A 35 -4.93 -0.78 8.42
N LEU A 36 -4.59 -1.12 7.16
CA LEU A 36 -3.78 -2.28 6.81
C LEU A 36 -2.37 -2.22 7.39
N SER A 37 -1.84 -1.03 7.68
CA SER A 37 -0.52 -0.90 8.30
C SER A 37 -0.42 -1.53 9.70
N LEU A 38 -1.56 -1.71 10.37
CA LEU A 38 -1.65 -2.34 11.69
C LEU A 38 -1.47 -3.87 11.65
N GLN A 39 -1.45 -4.48 10.46
CA GLN A 39 -1.26 -5.91 10.32
C GLN A 39 0.23 -6.28 10.37
N LYS A 40 0.62 -6.96 11.45
CA LYS A 40 2.00 -7.40 11.70
C LYS A 40 2.47 -8.52 10.78
N GLU A 41 1.55 -9.32 10.24
CA GLU A 41 1.88 -10.48 9.39
C GLU A 41 1.82 -10.19 7.88
N LEU A 42 1.44 -8.97 7.48
CA LEU A 42 1.24 -8.64 6.07
C LEU A 42 2.57 -8.63 5.34
N LYS A 43 2.71 -9.53 4.37
CA LYS A 43 3.88 -9.65 3.49
C LYS A 43 3.62 -9.07 2.11
N TYR A 44 2.40 -9.25 1.62
CA TYR A 44 2.02 -8.92 0.25
C TYR A 44 0.76 -8.06 0.24
N LEU A 45 0.87 -6.83 -0.28
CA LEU A 45 -0.28 -5.97 -0.52
C LEU A 45 -0.45 -5.70 -2.00
N GLN A 46 -1.65 -5.96 -2.51
CA GLN A 46 -2.05 -5.53 -3.84
C GLN A 46 -3.07 -4.40 -3.76
N LEU A 47 -2.76 -3.29 -4.41
CA LEU A 47 -3.61 -2.11 -4.56
C LEU A 47 -4.10 -2.09 -6.00
N ASN A 48 -5.40 -2.25 -6.19
CA ASN A 48 -5.99 -2.30 -7.52
C ASN A 48 -6.97 -1.15 -7.73
N GLU A 49 -6.89 -0.48 -8.88
CA GLU A 49 -7.78 0.61 -9.26
C GLU A 49 -7.82 1.75 -8.23
N ILE A 50 -6.70 1.98 -7.53
CA ILE A 50 -6.56 3.10 -6.59
C ILE A 50 -6.26 4.37 -7.36
N ASP A 51 -7.07 5.41 -7.13
CA ASP A 51 -6.87 6.73 -7.68
C ASP A 51 -6.04 7.60 -6.73
N PHE A 52 -4.71 7.56 -6.90
CA PHE A 52 -3.75 8.31 -6.09
C PHE A 52 -3.87 9.82 -6.28
N THR A 53 -4.48 10.30 -7.38
CA THR A 53 -4.75 11.74 -7.57
C THR A 53 -5.79 12.29 -6.59
N ARG A 54 -6.59 11.41 -5.99
CA ARG A 54 -7.65 11.76 -5.02
C ARG A 54 -7.21 11.57 -3.56
N ILE A 55 -5.97 11.18 -3.34
CA ILE A 55 -5.38 10.94 -2.01
C ILE A 55 -4.46 12.12 -1.69
N SER A 56 -4.69 12.79 -0.57
CA SER A 56 -3.98 14.03 -0.21
C SER A 56 -2.66 13.82 0.53
N VAL A 57 -2.36 12.60 0.98
CA VAL A 57 -1.19 12.30 1.81
C VAL A 57 -0.58 10.94 1.45
N ASN A 58 0.73 10.93 1.19
CA ASN A 58 1.68 9.81 1.20
C ASN A 58 1.09 8.43 1.58
N PRO A 59 0.35 7.77 0.69
CA PRO A 59 -0.55 6.68 1.06
C PRO A 59 0.20 5.46 1.62
N LEU A 60 1.41 5.19 1.13
CA LEU A 60 2.17 4.02 1.56
C LEU A 60 3.11 4.30 2.73
N SER A 61 3.16 5.53 3.24
CA SER A 61 4.01 5.89 4.39
C SER A 61 3.65 5.11 5.66
N ALA A 62 2.36 4.85 5.89
CA ALA A 62 1.93 4.00 7.00
C ALA A 62 2.38 2.55 6.81
N ILE A 63 2.31 2.07 5.57
CA ILE A 63 2.62 0.69 5.22
C ILE A 63 4.13 0.41 5.23
N SER A 64 4.98 1.42 5.09
CA SER A 64 6.43 1.27 5.27
C SER A 64 6.82 0.81 6.69
N GLN A 65 5.93 1.01 7.67
CA GLN A 65 6.10 0.54 9.05
C GLN A 65 5.74 -0.94 9.25
N CYS A 66 5.15 -1.60 8.25
CA CYS A 66 4.91 -3.04 8.32
C CYS A 66 6.25 -3.80 8.21
N GLU A 67 6.75 -4.31 9.33
CA GLU A 67 8.05 -4.98 9.44
C GLU A 67 8.19 -6.19 8.49
N LYS A 68 7.09 -6.95 8.32
CA LYS A 68 7.08 -8.15 7.48
C LYS A 68 6.70 -7.88 6.02
N LEU A 69 6.36 -6.64 5.68
CA LEU A 69 5.97 -6.31 4.32
C LEU A 69 7.18 -6.39 3.40
N ASP A 70 7.06 -7.31 2.46
CA ASP A 70 8.06 -7.64 1.46
C ASP A 70 7.75 -6.93 0.14
N GLN A 71 6.47 -6.91 -0.25
CA GLN A 71 6.07 -6.38 -1.56
C GLN A 71 4.71 -5.67 -1.53
N VAL A 72 4.67 -4.52 -2.21
CA VAL A 72 3.44 -3.85 -2.64
C VAL A 72 3.33 -3.93 -4.16
N THR A 73 2.14 -4.19 -4.67
CA THR A 73 1.86 -4.20 -6.10
C THR A 73 0.69 -3.29 -6.38
N ILE A 74 0.86 -2.33 -7.28
CA ILE A 74 -0.16 -1.38 -7.68
C ILE A 74 -0.52 -1.66 -9.13
N SER A 75 -1.78 -1.98 -9.38
CA SER A 75 -2.32 -2.21 -10.72
C SER A 75 -3.22 -1.04 -11.10
N ASP A 76 -3.21 -0.67 -12.39
CA ASP A 76 -4.00 0.43 -12.94
C ASP A 76 -3.74 1.77 -12.23
N PHE A 77 -2.45 2.10 -12.06
CA PHE A 77 -2.02 3.29 -11.35
C PHE A 77 -2.57 4.57 -11.98
N ARG A 78 -3.29 5.36 -11.18
CA ARG A 78 -3.74 6.72 -11.53
C ARG A 78 -3.10 7.72 -10.59
N GLY A 79 -1.97 8.28 -11.02
CA GLY A 79 -1.18 9.25 -10.24
C GLY A 79 -0.07 9.85 -11.11
N ASP A 80 0.77 10.69 -10.52
CA ASP A 80 1.91 11.27 -11.23
C ASP A 80 3.09 10.30 -11.28
N MET A 81 3.25 9.63 -12.42
CA MET A 81 4.37 8.72 -12.68
C MET A 81 5.74 9.41 -12.65
N ASN A 82 5.82 10.71 -12.95
CA ASN A 82 7.09 11.45 -12.96
C ASN A 82 7.58 11.73 -11.52
N ASN A 83 6.67 11.70 -10.55
CA ASN A 83 6.94 11.93 -9.14
C ASN A 83 6.48 10.75 -8.28
N LEU A 84 6.75 9.53 -8.76
CA LEU A 84 6.26 8.30 -8.16
C LEU A 84 6.67 8.13 -6.68
N PRO A 85 7.94 8.33 -6.27
CA PRO A 85 8.31 8.20 -4.86
C PRO A 85 7.53 9.13 -3.93
N HIS A 86 7.30 10.37 -4.39
CA HIS A 86 6.51 11.35 -3.65
C HIS A 86 5.02 10.98 -3.60
N THR A 87 4.45 10.56 -4.74
CA THR A 87 3.04 10.14 -4.84
C THR A 87 2.72 8.97 -3.92
N LEU A 88 3.69 8.07 -3.71
CA LEU A 88 3.52 6.90 -2.86
C LEU A 88 3.92 7.14 -1.41
N GLY A 89 4.75 8.15 -1.14
CA GLY A 89 5.26 8.43 0.20
C GLY A 89 6.25 7.38 0.70
N LEU A 90 7.05 6.81 -0.21
CA LEU A 90 8.06 5.81 0.11
C LEU A 90 9.46 6.41 0.06
N SER A 91 10.31 5.99 1.00
CA SER A 91 11.75 6.25 0.93
C SER A 91 12.38 5.40 -0.17
N ILE A 92 13.11 6.04 -1.08
CA ILE A 92 13.86 5.36 -2.15
C ILE A 92 15.02 4.50 -1.62
N ASP A 93 15.44 4.73 -0.38
CA ASP A 93 16.54 4.01 0.25
C ASP A 93 16.09 2.63 0.77
N ASP A 94 14.80 2.48 1.09
CA ASP A 94 14.24 1.26 1.70
C ASP A 94 13.56 0.32 0.69
N PHE A 95 13.23 0.82 -0.50
CA PHE A 95 12.43 0.09 -1.48
C PHE A 95 13.01 0.18 -2.89
N ASP A 96 12.94 -0.93 -3.62
CA ASP A 96 13.10 -0.98 -5.07
C ASP A 96 11.73 -0.92 -5.75
N ALA A 97 11.63 -0.16 -6.84
CA ALA A 97 10.41 -0.07 -7.64
C ALA A 97 10.68 -0.48 -9.10
N THR A 98 9.90 -1.43 -9.60
CA THR A 98 9.84 -1.77 -11.02
C THR A 98 8.51 -1.26 -11.59
N THR A 99 8.58 -0.40 -12.61
CA THR A 99 7.41 0.16 -13.27
C THR A 99 7.21 -0.45 -14.66
N SER A 100 5.95 -0.66 -15.00
CA SER A 100 5.49 -1.00 -16.35
C SER A 100 4.17 -0.23 -16.59
N PRO A 101 3.67 -0.13 -17.83
CA PRO A 101 2.57 0.77 -18.17
C PRO A 101 1.33 0.69 -17.26
N ASN A 102 1.02 -0.50 -16.73
CA ASN A 102 -0.16 -0.73 -15.87
C ASN A 102 0.17 -1.33 -14.50
N LEU A 103 1.45 -1.49 -14.16
CA LEU A 103 1.86 -2.19 -12.96
C LEU A 103 3.09 -1.53 -12.33
N ILE A 104 2.98 -1.22 -11.05
CA ILE A 104 4.09 -0.79 -10.21
C ILE A 104 4.31 -1.88 -9.16
N LYS A 105 5.50 -2.48 -9.17
CA LYS A 105 5.92 -3.44 -8.16
C LYS A 105 6.95 -2.78 -7.27
N ILE A 106 6.74 -2.83 -5.97
CA ILE A 106 7.58 -2.22 -4.95
C ILE A 106 8.01 -3.35 -4.02
N THR A 107 9.31 -3.51 -3.82
CA THR A 107 9.88 -4.54 -2.95
C THR A 107 10.80 -3.90 -1.93
N ARG A 108 10.70 -4.32 -0.66
CA ARG A 108 11.62 -3.84 0.37
C ARG A 108 13.03 -4.32 0.02
N LYS A 109 14.00 -3.42 0.06
CA LYS A 109 15.42 -3.79 -0.07
C LYS A 109 15.77 -4.66 1.12
N THR A 110 16.13 -5.90 0.86
CA THR A 110 16.73 -6.74 1.90
C THR A 110 18.08 -6.13 2.24
N PRO A 111 18.44 -5.92 3.52
CA PRO A 111 19.80 -5.50 3.85
C PRO A 111 20.77 -6.49 3.21
N LEU A 112 21.75 -5.97 2.45
CA LEU A 112 22.88 -6.75 1.97
C LEU A 112 23.60 -7.27 3.22
N THR A 113 23.36 -8.53 3.58
CA THR A 113 24.06 -9.26 4.66
C THR A 113 25.53 -9.41 4.35
#